data_AF-A0A6C0DH86-F1
#
_entry.id   AF-A0A6C0DH86-F1
#
_cell.length_a   1.000
_cell.length_b   1.000
_cell.length_c   1.000
_cell.angle_alpha   90.00
_cell.angle_beta   90.00
_cell.angle_gamma   90.00
#
_symmetry.space_group_name_H-M   'P 1'
#
loop_
_entity.id
_entity.type
_entity.pdbx_description
1 polymer ?
#
loop_
_entity_poly.entity_id
_entity_poly.type
_entity_poly.pdbx_seq_one_letter_code
_entity_poly.pdbx_strand_id
1 'polypeptide(L)'
;MPSGKNWMYFIYINLAFIIYIIIIFYLSSIQDIKANWSLYRCNPLYMPLSENIEKDFTYCIQNVQTGIMGYLLQPITFVTSSLSSTMSNFMEEINMVRAMFNKIRTFISSIIQSVFGVFLNLVIEFQKITISIKDLMGKTIGIMVTMMYLMDGNIKTMNSMWNGPSGQMVRVLGKCFHPETKIKLKNGSIKMMKDIHLGDVLENNSVVEATMEIDNKINKVPLHVLKNAGVNNENIYVTGSHLIYNRSTNQFTCVNNYYVSELANNIETDWFCCLITSDHKIQIGNEIFWDWEDHYVKF
;
A
#
# COMPACT_ATOMS: atom_id res chain seq x y z
N MET A 1 87.13 -112.02 80.02
CA MET A 1 86.06 -111.63 79.06
C MET A 1 85.02 -110.82 79.82
N PRO A 2 84.72 -109.58 79.42
CA PRO A 2 83.74 -108.77 80.13
C PRO A 2 82.35 -109.39 79.98
N SER A 3 81.64 -109.59 81.10
CA SER A 3 80.29 -110.16 81.15
C SER A 3 79.27 -109.19 80.53
N GLY A 4 78.19 -109.71 79.94
CA GLY A 4 77.21 -108.92 79.16
C GLY A 4 76.56 -107.73 79.89
N LYS A 5 76.59 -107.70 81.22
CA LYS A 5 76.15 -106.53 82.01
C LYS A 5 77.01 -105.29 81.76
N ASN A 6 78.32 -105.45 81.52
CA ASN A 6 79.22 -104.32 81.26
C ASN A 6 78.96 -103.65 79.90
N TRP A 7 78.52 -104.42 78.90
CA TRP A 7 78.12 -103.87 77.59
C TRP A 7 76.82 -103.07 77.65
N MET A 8 75.86 -103.46 78.50
CA MET A 8 74.61 -102.71 78.70
C MET A 8 74.86 -101.35 79.38
N TYR A 9 75.74 -101.29 80.39
CA TYR A 9 76.15 -100.01 80.99
C TYR A 9 76.88 -99.09 80.00
N PHE A 10 77.72 -99.66 79.12
CA PHE A 10 78.39 -98.89 78.08
C PHE A 10 77.40 -98.27 77.07
N ILE A 11 76.41 -99.03 76.60
CA ILE A 11 75.38 -98.50 75.69
C ILE A 11 74.55 -97.40 76.37
N TYR A 12 74.10 -97.63 77.61
CA TYR A 12 73.29 -96.66 78.34
C TYR A 12 73.99 -95.31 78.52
N ILE A 13 75.26 -95.33 78.91
CA ILE A 13 76.05 -94.10 79.10
C ILE A 13 76.24 -93.35 77.77
N ASN A 14 76.55 -94.05 76.67
CA ASN A 14 76.68 -93.42 75.36
C ASN A 14 75.35 -92.82 74.87
N LEU A 15 74.22 -93.49 75.11
CA LEU A 15 72.90 -92.98 74.78
C LEU A 15 72.54 -91.73 75.58
N ALA A 16 72.90 -91.68 76.88
CA ALA A 16 72.75 -90.49 77.71
C ALA A 16 73.57 -89.30 77.19
N PHE A 17 74.82 -89.53 76.74
CA PHE A 17 75.64 -88.49 76.10
C PHE A 17 75.04 -88.01 74.77
N ILE A 18 74.51 -88.90 73.94
CA ILE A 18 73.82 -88.52 72.68
C ILE A 18 72.61 -87.65 72.99
N ILE A 19 71.77 -88.04 73.95
CA ILE A 19 70.59 -87.26 74.36
C ILE A 19 71.01 -85.88 74.89
N TYR A 20 72.06 -85.82 75.70
CA TYR A 20 72.57 -84.55 76.23
C TYR A 20 73.04 -83.60 75.12
N ILE A 21 73.78 -84.11 74.12
CA ILE A 21 74.22 -83.31 72.96
C ILE A 21 73.02 -82.79 72.16
N ILE A 22 71.98 -83.63 71.95
CA ILE A 22 70.76 -83.23 71.25
C ILE A 22 70.03 -82.11 72.02
N ILE A 23 69.91 -82.22 73.35
CA ILE A 23 69.24 -81.22 74.18
C ILE A 23 69.98 -79.88 74.11
N ILE A 24 71.30 -79.87 74.21
CA ILE A 24 72.09 -78.63 74.11
C ILE A 24 71.94 -77.99 72.74
N PHE A 25 72.02 -78.78 71.66
CA PHE A 25 71.84 -78.27 70.31
C PHE A 25 70.45 -77.66 70.10
N TYR A 26 69.41 -78.29 70.66
CA TYR A 26 68.04 -77.79 70.61
C TYR A 26 67.87 -76.47 71.39
N LEU A 27 68.42 -76.39 72.60
CA LEU A 27 68.38 -75.16 73.40
C LEU A 27 69.17 -74.01 72.75
N SER A 28 70.33 -74.30 72.15
CA SER A 28 71.12 -73.33 71.39
C SER A 28 70.33 -72.80 70.18
N SER A 29 69.67 -73.70 69.44
CA SER A 29 68.86 -73.32 68.26
C SER A 29 67.65 -72.45 68.65
N ILE A 30 67.01 -72.72 69.81
CA ILE A 30 65.93 -71.87 70.33
C ILE A 30 66.46 -70.49 70.74
N GLN A 31 67.65 -70.42 71.34
CA GLN A 31 68.26 -69.14 71.71
C GLN A 31 68.57 -68.30 70.46
N ASP A 32 69.05 -68.91 69.38
CA ASP A 32 69.30 -68.21 68.11
C ASP A 32 68.01 -67.67 67.46
N ILE A 33 66.91 -68.42 67.56
CA ILE A 33 65.59 -67.99 67.07
C ILE A 33 65.05 -66.83 67.91
N LYS A 34 65.20 -66.89 69.24
CA LYS A 34 64.80 -65.81 70.15
C LYS A 34 65.65 -64.55 69.97
N ALA A 35 66.95 -64.70 69.70
CA ALA A 35 67.84 -63.57 69.43
C ALA A 35 67.45 -62.82 68.14
N ASN A 36 66.90 -63.54 67.15
CA ASN A 36 66.45 -62.98 65.87
C ASN A 36 64.91 -62.95 65.74
N TRP A 37 64.19 -62.70 66.84
CA TRP A 37 62.73 -62.82 66.87
C TRP A 37 61.99 -61.95 65.84
N SER A 38 62.53 -60.79 65.48
CA SER A 38 61.94 -59.89 64.48
C SER A 38 61.76 -60.53 63.10
N LEU A 39 62.61 -61.49 62.74
CA LEU A 39 62.55 -62.22 61.48
C LEU A 39 61.58 -63.41 61.55
N TYR A 40 61.50 -64.08 62.69
CA TYR A 40 60.72 -65.32 62.85
C TYR A 40 59.31 -65.12 63.40
N ARG A 41 58.96 -63.94 63.94
CA ARG A 41 57.67 -63.63 64.58
C ARG A 41 56.43 -63.87 63.71
N CYS A 42 56.53 -63.71 62.39
CA CYS A 42 55.41 -63.92 61.47
C CYS A 42 55.41 -65.29 60.78
N ASN A 43 56.32 -66.20 61.16
CA ASN A 43 56.31 -67.57 60.67
C ASN A 43 55.48 -68.46 61.62
N PRO A 44 54.38 -69.08 61.14
CA PRO A 44 53.48 -69.89 61.98
C PRO A 44 54.17 -71.03 62.74
N LEU A 45 55.29 -71.55 62.22
CA LEU A 45 56.00 -72.68 62.84
C LEU A 45 56.78 -72.29 64.10
N TYR A 46 57.24 -71.04 64.20
CA TYR A 46 58.01 -70.54 65.34
C TYR A 46 57.18 -69.69 66.30
N MET A 47 55.94 -69.31 65.92
CA MET A 47 55.03 -68.49 66.72
C MET A 47 54.72 -69.04 68.13
N PRO A 48 54.60 -70.37 68.38
CA PRO A 48 54.43 -70.90 69.73
C PRO A 48 55.59 -70.59 70.70
N LEU A 49 56.73 -70.11 70.19
CA LEU A 49 57.90 -69.69 70.98
C LEU A 49 57.83 -68.21 71.41
N SER A 50 56.79 -67.46 70.99
CA SER A 50 56.55 -66.06 71.35
C SER A 50 56.21 -65.90 72.83
N GLU A 51 56.67 -64.81 73.44
CA GLU A 51 56.26 -64.41 74.80
C GLU A 51 54.82 -63.88 74.85
N ASN A 52 54.29 -63.38 73.73
CA ASN A 52 52.91 -62.91 73.63
C ASN A 52 52.33 -63.16 72.23
N ILE A 53 51.75 -64.35 72.08
CA ILE A 53 51.20 -64.85 70.81
C ILE A 53 50.12 -63.91 70.26
N GLU A 54 49.25 -63.35 71.10
CA GLU A 54 48.14 -62.49 70.66
C GLU A 54 48.62 -61.18 70.02
N LYS A 55 49.63 -60.53 70.63
CA LYS A 55 50.22 -59.29 70.09
C LYS A 55 50.96 -59.53 68.79
N ASP A 56 51.78 -60.58 68.72
CA ASP A 56 52.54 -60.91 67.51
C ASP A 56 51.61 -61.35 66.38
N PHE A 57 50.56 -62.12 66.68
CA PHE A 57 49.54 -62.50 65.70
C PHE A 57 48.79 -61.27 65.15
N THR A 58 48.32 -60.38 66.03
CA THR A 58 47.62 -59.15 65.63
C THR A 58 48.51 -58.26 64.77
N TYR A 59 49.78 -58.10 65.14
CA TYR A 59 50.75 -57.32 64.38
C TYR A 59 50.98 -57.92 62.98
N CYS A 60 51.19 -59.23 62.87
CA CYS A 60 51.41 -59.88 61.58
C CYS A 60 50.15 -59.84 60.70
N ILE A 61 48.95 -60.03 61.26
CA ILE A 61 47.69 -59.92 60.52
C ILE A 61 47.45 -58.48 60.05
N GLN A 62 47.69 -57.47 60.88
CA GLN A 62 47.55 -56.07 60.48
C GLN A 62 48.52 -55.70 59.35
N ASN A 63 49.77 -56.16 59.39
CA ASN A 63 50.73 -55.95 58.31
C ASN A 63 50.37 -56.70 57.02
N VAL A 64 49.82 -57.91 57.14
CA VAL A 64 49.29 -58.66 55.98
C VAL A 64 48.07 -57.95 55.41
N GLN A 65 47.19 -57.41 56.26
CA GLN A 65 46.00 -56.66 55.84
C GLN A 65 46.36 -55.35 55.14
N THR A 66 47.36 -54.59 55.60
CA THR A 66 47.84 -53.38 54.91
C THR A 66 48.52 -53.73 53.58
N GLY A 67 49.26 -54.85 53.52
CA GLY A 67 49.85 -55.36 52.28
C GLY A 67 48.82 -55.81 51.23
N ILE A 68 47.67 -56.34 51.67
CA ILE A 68 46.59 -56.85 50.80
C ILE A 68 45.53 -55.76 50.49
N MET A 69 45.39 -54.73 51.33
CA MET A 69 44.40 -53.66 51.12
C MET A 69 44.59 -52.95 49.78
N GLY A 70 45.83 -52.78 49.32
CA GLY A 70 46.12 -52.26 47.99
C GLY A 70 45.51 -53.11 46.87
N TYR A 71 45.58 -54.44 46.98
CA TYR A 71 44.97 -55.38 46.03
C TYR A 71 43.44 -55.39 46.12
N LEU A 72 42.87 -55.29 47.33
CA LEU A 72 41.42 -55.22 47.53
C LEU A 72 40.79 -53.91 47.05
N LEU A 73 41.55 -52.80 47.08
CA LEU A 73 41.11 -51.50 46.57
C LEU A 73 41.26 -51.36 45.05
N GLN A 74 42.02 -52.22 44.36
CA GLN A 74 42.18 -52.15 42.91
C GLN A 74 40.84 -52.21 42.14
N PRO A 75 39.92 -53.15 42.44
CA PRO A 75 38.60 -53.17 41.80
C PRO A 75 37.80 -51.89 42.07
N ILE A 76 37.82 -51.37 43.30
CA ILE A 76 37.08 -50.17 43.70
C ILE A 76 37.64 -48.95 42.97
N THR A 77 38.96 -48.78 42.95
CA THR A 77 39.63 -47.66 42.26
C THR A 77 39.41 -47.70 40.75
N PHE A 78 39.38 -48.90 40.13
CA PHE A 78 39.02 -49.07 38.72
C PHE A 78 37.56 -48.68 38.44
N VAL A 79 36.61 -49.06 39.29
CA VAL A 79 35.20 -48.68 39.14
C VAL A 79 35.03 -47.17 39.33
N THR A 80 35.70 -46.56 40.31
CA THR A 80 35.65 -45.12 40.54
C THR A 80 36.27 -44.33 39.39
N SER A 81 37.40 -44.76 38.84
CA SER A 81 38.03 -44.09 37.69
C SER A 81 37.20 -44.24 36.40
N SER A 82 36.57 -45.40 36.20
CA SER A 82 35.63 -45.64 35.09
C SER A 82 34.38 -44.78 35.22
N LEU A 83 33.83 -44.64 36.43
CA LEU A 83 32.70 -43.76 36.70
C LEU A 83 33.07 -42.28 36.50
N SER A 84 34.24 -41.86 36.99
CA SER A 84 34.72 -40.49 36.84
C SER A 84 34.99 -40.12 35.38
N SER A 85 35.59 -41.02 34.60
CA SER A 85 35.80 -40.81 33.16
C SER A 85 34.48 -40.79 32.39
N THR A 86 33.53 -41.66 32.72
CA THR A 86 32.18 -41.64 32.12
C THR A 86 31.46 -40.32 32.42
N MET A 87 31.56 -39.82 33.66
CA MET A 87 30.98 -38.53 34.05
C MET A 87 31.65 -37.35 33.34
N SER A 88 32.98 -37.39 33.17
CA SER A 88 33.73 -36.38 32.42
C SER A 88 33.29 -36.34 30.96
N ASN A 89 33.25 -37.50 30.31
CA ASN A 89 32.82 -37.62 28.92
C ASN A 89 31.37 -37.14 28.77
N PHE A 90 30.48 -37.49 29.70
CA PHE A 90 29.11 -37.00 29.68
C PHE A 90 29.01 -35.47 29.80
N MET A 91 29.85 -34.84 30.63
CA MET A 91 29.89 -33.38 30.74
C MET A 91 30.43 -32.71 29.46
N GLU A 92 31.42 -33.32 28.81
CA GLU A 92 31.92 -32.89 27.50
C GLU A 92 30.84 -32.98 26.43
N GLU A 93 30.13 -34.11 26.35
CA GLU A 93 29.00 -34.29 25.43
C GLU A 93 27.88 -33.26 25.67
N ILE A 94 27.54 -32.94 26.93
CA ILE A 94 26.60 -31.84 27.25
C ILE A 94 27.10 -30.50 26.71
N ASN A 95 28.38 -30.21 26.86
CA ASN A 95 28.96 -28.99 26.33
C ASN A 95 28.97 -28.98 24.79
N MET A 96 29.19 -30.11 24.14
CA MET A 96 29.06 -30.25 22.69
C MET A 96 27.61 -30.04 22.23
N VAL A 97 26.61 -30.55 22.96
CA VAL A 97 25.19 -30.26 22.70
C VAL A 97 24.90 -28.76 22.83
N ARG A 98 25.42 -28.09 23.86
CA ARG A 98 25.31 -26.62 23.99
C ARG A 98 25.98 -25.89 22.83
N ALA A 99 27.15 -26.34 22.39
CA ALA A 99 27.85 -25.79 21.23
C ALA A 99 27.04 -25.99 19.92
N MET A 100 26.38 -27.14 19.77
CA MET A 100 25.47 -27.41 18.66
C MET A 100 24.30 -26.40 18.66
N PHE A 101 23.64 -26.20 19.81
CA PHE A 101 22.57 -25.21 19.95
C PHE A 101 23.05 -23.79 19.65
N ASN A 102 24.26 -23.44 20.08
CA ASN A 102 24.85 -22.15 19.73
C ASN A 102 25.02 -22.01 18.21
N LYS A 103 25.57 -23.03 17.54
CA LYS A 103 25.74 -23.04 16.08
C LYS A 103 24.40 -22.91 15.34
N ILE A 104 23.37 -23.62 15.79
CA ILE A 104 22.01 -23.51 15.23
C ILE A 104 21.48 -22.07 15.39
N ARG A 105 21.61 -21.49 16.59
CA ARG A 105 21.18 -20.10 16.85
C ARG A 105 21.91 -19.10 15.95
N THR A 106 23.23 -19.23 15.82
CA THR A 106 24.03 -18.33 14.97
C THR A 106 23.66 -18.48 13.50
N PHE A 107 23.44 -19.71 13.03
CA PHE A 107 23.01 -19.97 11.65
C PHE A 107 21.65 -19.34 11.35
N ILE A 108 20.66 -19.53 12.23
CA ILE A 108 19.34 -18.91 12.11
C ILE A 108 19.46 -17.38 12.13
N SER A 109 20.27 -16.82 13.04
CA SER A 109 20.50 -15.37 13.11
C SER A 109 21.11 -14.82 11.81
N SER A 110 22.05 -15.55 11.21
CA SER A 110 22.67 -15.15 9.95
C SER A 110 21.67 -15.18 8.79
N ILE A 111 20.84 -16.22 8.69
CA ILE A 111 19.78 -16.30 7.67
C ILE A 111 18.83 -15.12 7.83
N ILE A 112 18.34 -14.87 9.04
CA ILE A 112 17.43 -13.76 9.33
C ILE A 112 18.07 -12.43 8.90
N GLN A 113 19.32 -12.16 9.28
CA GLN A 113 20.02 -10.94 8.89
C GLN A 113 20.17 -10.79 7.37
N SER A 114 20.56 -11.85 6.66
CA SER A 114 20.68 -11.83 5.19
C SER A 114 19.34 -11.56 4.52
N VAL A 115 18.27 -12.22 4.98
CA VAL A 115 16.92 -12.06 4.46
C VAL A 115 16.41 -10.63 4.70
N PHE A 116 16.54 -10.10 5.93
CA PHE A 116 16.18 -8.71 6.23
C PHE A 116 16.99 -7.70 5.40
N GLY A 117 18.28 -7.97 5.15
CA GLY A 117 19.11 -7.13 4.28
C GLY A 117 18.56 -7.02 2.85
N VAL A 118 18.11 -8.14 2.27
CA VAL A 118 17.46 -8.13 0.94
C VAL A 118 16.11 -7.41 0.99
N PHE A 119 15.30 -7.66 2.02
CA PHE A 119 14.00 -6.99 2.17
C PHE A 119 14.12 -5.47 2.28
N LEU A 120 15.12 -4.95 3.00
CA LEU A 120 15.34 -3.50 3.10
C LEU A 120 15.61 -2.87 1.73
N ASN A 121 16.46 -3.50 0.91
CA ASN A 121 16.73 -3.02 -0.45
C ASN A 121 15.48 -3.08 -1.33
N LEU A 122 14.70 -4.15 -1.22
CA LEU A 122 13.44 -4.30 -1.94
C LEU A 122 12.40 -3.24 -1.53
N VAL A 123 12.29 -2.92 -0.24
CA VAL A 123 11.38 -1.86 0.26
C VAL A 123 11.75 -0.50 -0.33
N ILE A 124 13.05 -0.18 -0.44
CA ILE A 124 13.50 1.08 -1.05
C ILE A 124 13.07 1.18 -2.52
N GLU A 125 13.19 0.09 -3.29
CA GLU A 125 12.72 0.06 -4.68
C GLU A 125 11.19 0.23 -4.78
N PHE A 126 10.42 -0.43 -3.91
CA PHE A 126 8.96 -0.22 -3.86
C PHE A 126 8.58 1.21 -3.47
N GLN A 127 9.31 1.83 -2.54
CA GLN A 127 9.11 3.24 -2.17
C GLN A 127 9.37 4.16 -3.37
N LYS A 128 10.44 3.91 -4.14
CA LYS A 128 10.76 4.68 -5.35
C LYS A 128 9.65 4.57 -6.39
N ILE A 129 9.14 3.36 -6.65
CA ILE A 129 8.00 3.15 -7.55
C ILE A 129 6.77 3.94 -7.06
N THR A 130 6.47 3.89 -5.76
CA THR A 130 5.33 4.61 -5.18
C THR A 130 5.48 6.12 -5.31
N ILE A 131 6.69 6.66 -5.10
CA ILE A 131 6.99 8.09 -5.29
C ILE A 131 6.78 8.49 -6.75
N SER A 132 7.26 7.68 -7.70
CA SER A 132 7.08 7.93 -9.14
C SER A 132 5.59 7.90 -9.53
N ILE A 133 4.79 6.98 -9.00
CA ILE A 133 3.34 6.94 -9.24
C ILE A 133 2.66 8.20 -8.69
N LYS A 134 3.03 8.62 -7.47
CA LYS A 134 2.47 9.84 -6.87
C LYS A 134 2.82 11.10 -7.67
N ASP A 135 4.06 11.20 -8.18
CA ASP A 135 4.49 12.28 -9.06
C ASP A 135 3.70 12.30 -10.38
N LEU A 136 3.52 11.14 -11.01
CA LEU A 136 2.71 11.01 -12.22
C LEU A 136 1.25 11.44 -11.98
N MET A 137 0.64 11.01 -10.87
CA MET A 137 -0.72 11.45 -10.51
C MET A 137 -0.80 12.96 -10.25
N GLY A 138 0.22 13.55 -9.61
CA GLY A 138 0.29 15.00 -9.42
C GLY A 138 0.30 15.76 -10.76
N LYS A 139 1.10 15.28 -11.72
CA LYS A 139 1.20 15.88 -13.06
C LYS A 139 -0.10 15.73 -13.86
N THR A 140 -0.75 14.58 -13.81
CA THR A 140 -2.03 14.38 -14.52
C THR A 140 -3.12 15.28 -13.95
N ILE A 141 -3.23 15.39 -12.62
CA ILE A 141 -4.17 16.34 -11.97
C ILE A 141 -3.88 17.77 -12.42
N GLY A 142 -2.60 18.19 -12.47
CA GLY A 142 -2.22 19.51 -12.96
C GLY A 142 -2.68 19.80 -14.40
N ILE A 143 -2.52 18.83 -15.32
CA ILE A 143 -2.98 18.94 -16.70
C ILE A 143 -4.52 19.01 -16.77
N MET A 144 -5.22 18.19 -15.99
CA MET A 144 -6.68 18.18 -15.97
C MET A 144 -7.27 19.50 -15.43
N VAL A 145 -6.69 20.05 -14.36
CA VAL A 145 -7.13 21.32 -13.76
C VAL A 145 -6.90 22.48 -14.73
N THR A 146 -5.74 22.53 -15.39
CA THR A 146 -5.47 23.57 -16.40
C THR A 146 -6.43 23.47 -17.59
N MET A 147 -6.71 22.27 -18.08
CA MET A 147 -7.72 22.05 -19.12
C MET A 147 -9.12 22.48 -18.68
N MET A 148 -9.51 22.18 -17.44
CA MET A 148 -10.80 22.61 -16.86
C MET A 148 -10.94 24.14 -16.90
N TYR A 149 -9.92 24.87 -16.44
CA TYR A 149 -9.96 26.33 -16.45
C TYR A 149 -9.88 26.94 -17.86
N LEU A 150 -9.18 26.31 -18.80
CA LEU A 150 -9.19 26.73 -20.20
C LEU A 150 -10.58 26.57 -20.83
N MET A 151 -11.26 25.45 -20.56
CA MET A 151 -12.62 25.24 -21.05
C MET A 151 -13.61 26.22 -20.43
N ASP A 152 -13.52 26.47 -19.12
CA ASP A 152 -14.33 27.46 -18.43
C ASP A 152 -14.09 28.89 -18.97
N GLY A 153 -12.83 29.25 -19.24
CA GLY A 153 -12.47 30.49 -19.90
C GLY A 153 -13.11 30.61 -21.29
N ASN A 154 -13.00 29.56 -22.12
CA ASN A 154 -13.59 29.55 -23.46
C ASN A 154 -15.11 29.69 -23.43
N ILE A 155 -15.81 28.98 -22.53
CA ILE A 155 -17.27 29.09 -22.38
C ILE A 155 -17.66 30.52 -21.98
N LYS A 156 -16.94 31.12 -21.03
CA LYS A 156 -17.18 32.51 -20.62
C LYS A 156 -16.94 33.47 -21.78
N THR A 157 -15.87 33.30 -22.55
CA THR A 157 -15.60 34.11 -23.75
C THR A 157 -16.70 33.96 -24.80
N MET A 158 -17.20 32.74 -25.05
CA MET A 158 -18.32 32.52 -25.98
C MET A 158 -19.60 33.19 -25.48
N ASN A 159 -19.92 33.08 -24.20
CA ASN A 159 -21.07 33.77 -23.60
C ASN A 159 -20.94 35.29 -23.69
N SER A 160 -19.74 35.84 -23.46
CA SER A 160 -19.47 37.27 -23.65
C SER A 160 -19.60 37.69 -25.11
N MET A 161 -19.11 36.90 -26.07
CA MET A 161 -19.25 37.18 -27.50
C MET A 161 -20.72 37.12 -27.96
N TRP A 162 -21.47 36.14 -27.46
CA TRP A 162 -22.90 35.99 -27.74
C TRP A 162 -23.73 37.14 -27.17
N ASN A 163 -23.42 37.56 -25.94
CA ASN A 163 -24.08 38.70 -25.30
C ASN A 163 -23.58 40.06 -25.83
N GLY A 164 -22.44 40.09 -26.52
CA GLY A 164 -21.85 41.28 -27.09
C GLY A 164 -22.43 41.69 -28.46
N PRO A 165 -21.88 42.77 -29.07
CA PRO A 165 -22.38 43.34 -30.32
C PRO A 165 -22.46 42.37 -31.49
N SER A 166 -21.47 41.48 -31.62
CA SER A 166 -21.45 40.48 -32.70
C SER A 166 -22.58 39.45 -32.58
N GLY A 167 -22.89 38.96 -31.38
CA GLY A 167 -24.00 38.04 -31.17
C GLY A 167 -25.38 38.73 -31.21
N GLN A 168 -25.44 40.03 -30.93
CA GLN A 168 -26.64 40.84 -31.17
C GLN A 168 -26.94 40.89 -32.67
N MET A 169 -25.96 41.23 -33.51
CA MET A 169 -26.14 41.28 -34.96
C MET A 169 -26.68 39.95 -35.54
N VAL A 170 -26.23 38.81 -35.02
CA VAL A 170 -26.72 37.48 -35.45
C VAL A 170 -28.18 37.22 -35.03
N ARG A 171 -28.62 37.69 -33.85
CA ARG A 171 -30.01 37.49 -33.36
C ARG A 171 -31.06 38.28 -34.15
N VAL A 172 -30.64 39.39 -34.75
CA VAL A 172 -31.54 40.26 -35.52
C VAL A 172 -31.64 39.79 -36.98
N LEU A 173 -30.68 38.99 -37.48
CA LEU A 173 -30.74 38.42 -38.83
C LEU A 173 -32.08 37.70 -39.07
N GLY A 174 -32.82 38.22 -40.05
CA GLY A 174 -34.10 37.66 -40.46
C GLY A 174 -35.32 38.21 -39.72
N LYS A 175 -35.27 39.36 -39.04
CA LYS A 175 -36.47 40.09 -38.54
C LYS A 175 -36.93 41.15 -39.53
N CYS A 176 -37.43 40.78 -40.71
CA CYS A 176 -37.78 41.74 -41.78
C CYS A 176 -39.11 41.45 -42.48
N PHE A 177 -39.52 42.37 -43.35
CA PHE A 177 -40.75 42.31 -44.14
C PHE A 177 -40.48 41.94 -45.61
N HIS A 178 -41.51 41.43 -46.27
CA HIS A 178 -41.49 41.27 -47.73
C HIS A 178 -41.40 42.63 -48.43
N PRO A 179 -40.61 42.77 -49.53
CA PRO A 179 -40.43 44.04 -50.24
C PRO A 179 -41.71 44.74 -50.69
N GLU A 180 -42.75 43.95 -51.02
CA GLU A 180 -44.03 44.44 -51.51
C GLU A 180 -45.08 44.68 -50.41
N THR A 181 -44.76 44.41 -49.14
CA THR A 181 -45.66 44.73 -48.02
C THR A 181 -45.94 46.23 -48.03
N LYS A 182 -47.22 46.60 -48.08
CA LYS A 182 -47.64 48.00 -48.16
C LYS A 182 -47.68 48.65 -46.79
N ILE A 183 -47.20 49.89 -46.71
CA ILE A 183 -47.22 50.72 -45.53
C ILE A 183 -47.82 52.08 -45.87
N LYS A 184 -48.62 52.62 -44.94
CA LYS A 184 -49.31 53.90 -45.10
C LYS A 184 -48.55 54.98 -44.34
N LEU A 185 -48.26 56.08 -45.05
CA LEU A 185 -47.60 57.25 -44.49
C LEU A 185 -48.62 58.22 -43.91
N LYS A 186 -48.18 59.10 -43.01
CA LYS A 186 -49.00 60.12 -42.35
C LYS A 186 -49.71 61.07 -43.33
N ASN A 187 -49.11 61.32 -44.49
CA ASN A 187 -49.70 62.14 -45.56
C ASN A 187 -50.81 61.41 -46.35
N GLY A 188 -51.13 60.16 -46.00
CA GLY A 188 -52.14 59.33 -46.67
C GLY A 188 -51.63 58.52 -47.87
N SER A 189 -50.39 58.74 -48.31
CA SER A 189 -49.79 57.95 -49.39
C SER A 189 -49.46 56.52 -48.92
N ILE A 190 -49.54 55.57 -49.84
CA ILE A 190 -49.22 54.16 -49.58
C ILE A 190 -47.99 53.82 -50.40
N LYS A 191 -46.95 53.31 -49.76
CA LYS A 191 -45.72 52.83 -50.40
C LYS A 191 -45.51 51.36 -50.10
N MET A 192 -44.77 50.67 -50.95
CA MET A 192 -44.25 49.34 -50.61
C MET A 192 -43.04 49.49 -49.69
N MET A 193 -42.73 48.46 -48.90
CA MET A 193 -41.61 48.50 -47.95
C MET A 193 -40.27 48.82 -48.63
N LYS A 194 -40.07 48.31 -49.85
CA LYS A 194 -38.89 48.59 -50.69
C LYS A 194 -38.77 50.05 -51.16
N ASP A 195 -39.86 50.79 -51.16
CA ASP A 195 -39.94 52.17 -51.66
C ASP A 195 -39.94 53.20 -50.52
N ILE A 196 -39.73 52.76 -49.28
CA ILE A 196 -39.63 53.63 -48.10
C ILE A 196 -38.26 54.30 -48.07
N HIS A 197 -38.26 55.61 -47.79
CA HIS A 197 -37.05 56.42 -47.74
C HIS A 197 -36.86 57.05 -46.35
N LEU A 198 -35.63 57.41 -46.05
CA LEU A 198 -35.28 58.12 -44.81
C LEU A 198 -36.09 59.41 -44.67
N GLY A 199 -36.61 59.66 -43.47
CA GLY A 199 -37.46 60.81 -43.17
C GLY A 199 -38.93 60.65 -43.54
N ASP A 200 -39.34 59.54 -44.19
CA ASP A 200 -40.76 59.20 -44.33
C ASP A 200 -41.39 59.05 -42.92
N VAL A 201 -42.62 59.54 -42.78
CA VAL A 201 -43.37 59.50 -41.50
C VAL A 201 -44.54 58.52 -41.62
N LEU A 202 -44.52 57.49 -40.78
CA LEU A 202 -45.55 56.45 -40.72
C LEU A 202 -46.86 56.96 -40.10
N GLU A 203 -47.96 56.23 -40.28
CA GLU A 203 -49.31 56.62 -39.81
C GLU A 203 -49.39 56.92 -38.30
N ASN A 204 -48.54 56.27 -37.49
CA ASN A 204 -48.44 56.46 -36.04
C ASN A 204 -47.50 57.61 -35.60
N ASN A 205 -46.97 58.41 -36.53
CA ASN A 205 -45.95 59.46 -36.34
C ASN A 205 -44.50 58.97 -36.16
N SER A 206 -44.22 57.68 -36.31
CA SER A 206 -42.84 57.17 -36.34
C SER A 206 -42.10 57.71 -37.57
N VAL A 207 -40.88 58.21 -37.38
CA VAL A 207 -40.03 58.69 -38.48
C VAL A 207 -39.05 57.58 -38.85
N VAL A 208 -38.88 57.30 -40.14
CA VAL A 208 -37.92 56.32 -40.63
C VAL A 208 -36.50 56.90 -40.56
N GLU A 209 -35.64 56.27 -39.75
CA GLU A 209 -34.25 56.69 -39.48
C GLU A 209 -33.22 55.86 -40.24
N ALA A 210 -33.53 54.59 -40.55
CA ALA A 210 -32.72 53.74 -41.41
C ALA A 210 -33.58 52.76 -42.21
N THR A 211 -33.08 52.36 -43.38
CA THR A 211 -33.61 51.26 -44.19
C THR A 211 -32.50 50.23 -44.43
N MET A 212 -32.84 48.95 -44.42
CA MET A 212 -31.90 47.85 -44.63
C MET A 212 -32.49 46.81 -45.56
N GLU A 213 -31.62 46.23 -46.40
CA GLU A 213 -31.94 45.10 -47.26
C GLU A 213 -31.12 43.89 -46.82
N ILE A 214 -31.80 42.78 -46.53
CA ILE A 214 -31.16 41.54 -46.07
C ILE A 214 -31.31 40.47 -47.15
N ASP A 215 -30.18 39.91 -47.59
CA ASP A 215 -30.17 38.81 -48.56
C ASP A 215 -30.89 37.57 -48.02
N ASN A 216 -31.71 36.96 -48.87
CA ASN A 216 -32.41 35.72 -48.62
C ASN A 216 -32.17 34.69 -49.74
N LYS A 217 -31.09 34.82 -50.53
CA LYS A 217 -30.82 33.95 -51.69
C LYS A 217 -30.16 32.65 -51.30
N ILE A 218 -29.24 32.68 -50.33
CA ILE A 218 -28.43 31.51 -49.94
C ILE A 218 -29.17 30.62 -48.94
N ASN A 219 -29.65 31.22 -47.84
CA ASN A 219 -30.39 30.52 -46.78
C ASN A 219 -31.82 31.05 -46.72
N LYS A 220 -32.70 30.52 -47.56
CA LYS A 220 -34.10 30.97 -47.66
C LYS A 220 -34.84 30.79 -46.33
N VAL A 221 -35.22 31.90 -45.71
CA VAL A 221 -36.13 31.95 -44.57
C VAL A 221 -37.56 32.11 -45.08
N PRO A 222 -38.52 31.26 -44.64
CA PRO A 222 -39.92 31.40 -45.03
C PRO A 222 -40.57 32.62 -44.35
N LEU A 223 -41.53 33.22 -45.05
CA LEU A 223 -42.37 34.28 -44.51
C LEU A 223 -43.60 33.70 -43.80
N HIS A 224 -44.11 34.46 -42.85
CA HIS A 224 -45.42 34.29 -42.28
C HIS A 224 -46.37 35.33 -42.88
N VAL A 225 -47.65 34.99 -42.90
CA VAL A 225 -48.73 35.84 -43.39
C VAL A 225 -49.70 36.18 -42.25
N LEU A 226 -50.03 37.45 -42.13
CA LEU A 226 -51.14 37.94 -41.33
C LEU A 226 -52.25 38.38 -42.28
N LYS A 227 -53.32 37.57 -42.37
CA LYS A 227 -54.41 37.76 -43.33
C LYS A 227 -55.24 38.98 -42.97
N ASN A 228 -55.53 39.82 -43.96
CA ASN A 228 -56.38 41.01 -43.83
C ASN A 228 -55.96 42.00 -42.73
N ALA A 229 -54.70 41.97 -42.30
CA ALA A 229 -54.20 42.81 -41.21
C ALA A 229 -53.55 44.12 -41.70
N GLY A 230 -53.16 44.17 -42.97
CA GLY A 230 -52.42 45.26 -43.59
C GLY A 230 -53.28 46.41 -44.08
N VAL A 231 -52.63 47.35 -44.77
CA VAL A 231 -53.30 48.52 -45.36
C VAL A 231 -54.37 48.05 -46.36
N ASN A 232 -55.57 48.64 -46.29
CA ASN A 232 -56.73 48.27 -47.12
C ASN A 232 -57.15 46.78 -47.01
N ASN A 233 -56.97 46.15 -45.85
CA ASN A 233 -57.26 44.73 -45.61
C ASN A 233 -56.42 43.79 -46.49
N GLU A 234 -55.22 44.20 -46.90
CA GLU A 234 -54.27 43.32 -47.57
C GLU A 234 -53.51 42.44 -46.57
N ASN A 235 -52.83 41.42 -47.09
CA ASN A 235 -52.01 40.53 -46.29
C ASN A 235 -50.66 41.18 -45.95
N ILE A 236 -50.17 40.96 -44.73
CA ILE A 236 -48.82 41.36 -44.33
C ILE A 236 -47.92 40.14 -44.41
N TYR A 237 -46.81 40.25 -45.15
CA TYR A 237 -45.78 39.21 -45.21
C TYR A 237 -44.55 39.66 -44.45
N VAL A 238 -44.17 38.87 -43.45
CA VAL A 238 -43.12 39.20 -42.48
C VAL A 238 -42.46 37.92 -42.00
N THR A 239 -41.18 37.96 -41.64
CA THR A 239 -40.48 36.78 -41.13
C THR A 239 -41.01 36.35 -39.75
N GLY A 240 -40.96 35.05 -39.47
CA GLY A 240 -41.54 34.49 -38.24
C GLY A 240 -40.86 34.97 -36.94
N SER A 241 -39.59 35.36 -37.00
CA SER A 241 -38.82 35.89 -35.85
C SER A 241 -39.05 37.38 -35.59
N HIS A 242 -39.73 38.10 -36.49
CA HIS A 242 -40.05 39.51 -36.30
C HIS A 242 -41.03 39.68 -35.13
N LEU A 243 -40.97 40.81 -34.43
CA LEU A 243 -41.78 41.03 -33.23
C LEU A 243 -43.05 41.82 -33.56
N ILE A 244 -44.19 41.31 -33.09
CA ILE A 244 -45.51 41.92 -33.20
C ILE A 244 -46.10 42.17 -31.82
N TYR A 245 -46.79 43.30 -31.66
CA TYR A 245 -47.42 43.69 -30.40
C TYR A 245 -48.71 42.90 -30.17
N ASN A 246 -48.75 42.09 -29.13
CA ASN A 246 -49.96 41.37 -28.73
C ASN A 246 -50.77 42.18 -27.72
N ARG A 247 -51.91 42.71 -28.18
CA ARG A 247 -52.85 43.50 -27.35
C ARG A 247 -53.44 42.73 -26.17
N SER A 248 -53.55 41.39 -26.27
CA SER A 248 -54.13 40.57 -25.20
C SER A 248 -53.17 40.41 -24.02
N THR A 249 -51.86 40.40 -24.27
CA THR A 249 -50.82 40.23 -23.24
C THR A 249 -50.06 41.52 -22.93
N ASN A 250 -50.31 42.60 -23.69
CA ASN A 250 -49.56 43.86 -23.64
C ASN A 250 -48.03 43.69 -23.82
N GLN A 251 -47.60 42.69 -24.57
CA GLN A 251 -46.19 42.38 -24.81
C GLN A 251 -45.90 42.10 -26.29
N PHE A 252 -44.67 42.34 -26.71
CA PHE A 252 -44.19 41.93 -28.04
C PHE A 252 -43.89 40.43 -28.05
N THR A 253 -44.34 39.74 -29.09
CA THR A 253 -44.07 38.32 -29.30
C THR A 253 -43.61 38.08 -30.74
N CYS A 254 -42.92 36.98 -31.00
CA CYS A 254 -42.51 36.62 -32.35
C CYS A 254 -43.76 36.33 -33.21
N VAL A 255 -43.74 36.76 -34.48
CA VAL A 255 -44.87 36.57 -35.41
C VAL A 255 -45.23 35.08 -35.55
N ASN A 256 -44.28 34.15 -35.53
CA ASN A 256 -44.58 32.72 -35.57
C ASN A 256 -45.41 32.20 -34.38
N ASN A 257 -45.39 32.89 -33.25
CA ASN A 257 -46.15 32.59 -32.04
C ASN A 257 -47.42 33.45 -31.92
N TYR A 258 -47.65 34.36 -32.86
CA TYR A 258 -48.83 35.22 -32.86
C TYR A 258 -50.05 34.44 -33.36
N TYR A 259 -51.17 34.56 -32.65
CA TYR A 259 -52.37 33.72 -32.82
C TYR A 259 -53.03 33.80 -34.22
N VAL A 260 -52.73 34.82 -35.02
CA VAL A 260 -53.28 35.02 -36.39
C VAL A 260 -52.26 34.68 -37.48
N SER A 261 -51.05 34.28 -37.11
CA SER A 261 -49.96 34.05 -38.05
C SER A 261 -50.03 32.66 -38.67
N GLU A 262 -49.92 32.60 -39.99
CA GLU A 262 -49.81 31.35 -40.74
C GLU A 262 -48.52 31.35 -41.57
N LEU A 263 -47.94 30.18 -41.84
CA LEU A 263 -46.76 30.07 -42.70
C LEU A 263 -47.16 30.30 -44.18
N ALA A 264 -46.45 31.18 -44.87
CA ALA A 264 -46.75 31.51 -46.27
C ALA A 264 -46.11 30.48 -47.21
N ASN A 265 -46.86 29.44 -47.58
CA ASN A 265 -46.34 28.31 -48.37
C ASN A 265 -45.94 28.64 -49.83
N ASN A 266 -46.45 29.75 -50.39
CA ASN A 266 -46.32 30.05 -51.84
C ASN A 266 -45.64 31.40 -52.11
N ILE A 267 -45.00 32.01 -51.10
CA ILE A 267 -44.37 33.33 -51.25
C ILE A 267 -42.93 33.24 -50.79
N GLU A 268 -42.03 33.39 -51.74
CA GLU A 268 -40.61 33.47 -51.54
C GLU A 268 -40.12 34.83 -52.04
N THR A 269 -39.09 35.37 -51.39
CA THR A 269 -38.41 36.59 -51.82
C THR A 269 -36.91 36.38 -51.71
N ASP A 270 -36.16 37.00 -52.62
CA ASP A 270 -34.71 36.93 -52.64
C ASP A 270 -34.07 37.84 -51.59
N TRP A 271 -34.84 38.77 -51.03
CA TRP A 271 -34.36 39.69 -50.01
C TRP A 271 -35.52 40.25 -49.18
N PHE A 272 -35.21 40.74 -47.99
CA PHE A 272 -36.18 41.36 -47.08
C PHE A 272 -35.88 42.83 -46.80
N CYS A 273 -36.92 43.61 -46.55
CA CYS A 273 -36.82 45.00 -46.12
C CYS A 273 -36.94 45.13 -44.61
N CYS A 274 -36.07 45.94 -44.02
CA CYS A 274 -36.10 46.29 -42.61
C CYS A 274 -36.02 47.80 -42.41
N LEU A 275 -36.71 48.29 -41.38
CA LEU A 275 -36.73 49.71 -41.02
C LEU A 275 -36.19 49.88 -39.59
N ILE A 276 -35.56 51.01 -39.33
CA ILE A 276 -35.36 51.58 -37.99
C ILE A 276 -36.16 52.88 -37.93
N THR A 277 -36.86 53.08 -36.83
CA THR A 277 -37.80 54.17 -36.62
C THR A 277 -37.56 54.87 -35.28
N SER A 278 -37.89 56.15 -35.21
CA SER A 278 -37.61 57.02 -34.05
C SER A 278 -38.23 56.58 -32.72
N ASP A 279 -39.24 55.72 -32.74
CA ASP A 279 -39.93 55.20 -31.54
C ASP A 279 -39.97 53.66 -31.47
N HIS A 280 -39.13 53.00 -32.28
CA HIS A 280 -39.02 51.55 -32.41
C HIS A 280 -40.29 50.81 -32.85
N LYS A 281 -41.23 51.50 -33.50
CA LYS A 281 -42.52 50.94 -33.90
C LYS A 281 -42.79 51.16 -35.38
N ILE A 282 -43.26 50.09 -36.01
CA ILE A 282 -43.71 50.10 -37.40
C ILE A 282 -45.20 49.77 -37.40
N GLN A 283 -46.04 50.76 -37.67
CA GLN A 283 -47.49 50.57 -37.83
C GLN A 283 -47.79 50.10 -39.25
N ILE A 284 -48.44 48.93 -39.39
CA ILE A 284 -48.93 48.44 -40.68
C ILE A 284 -50.39 48.01 -40.51
N GLY A 285 -51.30 48.76 -41.13
CA GLY A 285 -52.73 48.55 -40.96
C GLY A 285 -53.13 48.62 -39.48
N ASN A 286 -53.72 47.55 -38.96
CA ASN A 286 -54.14 47.48 -37.56
C ASN A 286 -53.10 46.89 -36.60
N GLU A 287 -51.93 46.48 -37.10
CA GLU A 287 -50.90 45.82 -36.32
C GLU A 287 -49.68 46.72 -36.07
N ILE A 288 -49.03 46.53 -34.93
CA ILE A 288 -47.81 47.23 -34.53
C ILE A 288 -46.68 46.23 -34.46
N PHE A 289 -45.62 46.48 -35.20
CA PHE A 289 -44.40 45.70 -35.19
C PHE A 289 -43.28 46.45 -34.50
N TRP A 290 -42.33 45.73 -33.91
CA TRP A 290 -41.09 46.32 -33.44
C TRP A 290 -40.15 46.51 -34.62
N ASP A 291 -39.38 47.59 -34.64
CA ASP A 291 -38.41 47.81 -35.71
C ASP A 291 -37.18 46.90 -35.58
N TRP A 292 -36.14 47.13 -36.40
CA TRP A 292 -34.94 46.29 -36.38
C TRP A 292 -34.14 46.39 -35.06
N GLU A 293 -34.24 47.49 -34.30
CA GLU A 293 -33.47 47.69 -33.08
C GLU A 293 -34.20 47.12 -31.84
N ASP A 294 -33.95 45.85 -31.53
CA ASP A 294 -34.64 45.12 -30.45
C ASP A 294 -34.02 45.27 -29.05
N HIS A 295 -32.97 46.08 -28.89
CA HIS A 295 -32.21 46.22 -27.63
C HIS A 295 -33.04 46.64 -26.41
N TYR A 296 -34.19 47.28 -26.64
CA TYR A 296 -35.08 47.75 -25.58
C TYR A 296 -36.19 46.76 -25.22
N VAL A 297 -36.38 45.68 -26.00
CA VAL A 297 -37.42 44.68 -25.74
C VAL A 297 -36.89 43.63 -24.78
N LYS A 298 -37.38 43.67 -23.53
CA LYS A 298 -37.15 42.61 -22.55
C LYS A 298 -38.21 41.52 -22.75
N PHE A 299 -37.77 40.30 -23.06
CA PHE A 299 -38.59 39.09 -23.08
C PHE A 299 -38.86 38.56 -21.68
#